data_AF-A0A7X1HFF6-F1
#
_entry.id   AF-A0A7X1HFF6-F1
#
_cell.length_a   1.000
_cell.length_b   1.000
_cell.length_c   1.000
_cell.angle_alpha   90.00
_cell.angle_beta   90.00
_cell.angle_gamma   90.00
#
_symmetry.space_group_name_H-M   'P 1'
#
loop_
_entity.id
_entity.type
_entity.pdbx_description
1 polymer ?
#
loop_
_entity_poly.entity_id
_entity_poly.type
_entity_poly.pdbx_seq_one_letter_code
_entity_poly.pdbx_strand_id
1 'polypeptide(L)'
;MRQSLAFLSHTAKTQAITYALEAVIEDALRDDFGAQSENIIGLWQRLDPAQPAVIDMMNSRGGLYCSWTKAQRKAGFAQLLSSFDPMYDRLFAMRLKNGEKNLISATEFATWENAEWPDPRW
;
A
#
# COMPACT_ATOMS: atom_id res chain seq x y z
N MET A 1 -9.65 -3.09 -5.68
CA MET A 1 -10.20 -4.23 -6.46
C MET A 1 -11.30 -3.77 -7.41
N ARG A 2 -12.17 -2.82 -7.02
CA ARG A 2 -13.21 -2.25 -7.88
C ARG A 2 -12.72 -1.73 -9.23
N GLN A 3 -11.52 -1.13 -9.27
CA GLN A 3 -10.95 -0.58 -10.52
C GLN A 3 -10.70 -1.68 -11.57
N SER A 4 -10.32 -2.89 -11.14
CA SER A 4 -10.12 -4.03 -12.05
C SER A 4 -11.41 -4.49 -12.74
N LEU A 5 -12.59 -4.22 -12.17
CA LEU A 5 -13.87 -4.52 -12.80
C LEU A 5 -14.09 -3.70 -14.08
N ALA A 6 -13.41 -2.56 -14.25
CA ALA A 6 -13.48 -1.77 -15.48
C ALA A 6 -12.82 -2.46 -16.68
N PHE A 7 -11.91 -3.40 -16.43
CA PHE A 7 -11.10 -4.08 -17.46
C PHE A 7 -11.48 -5.55 -17.65
N LEU A 8 -12.20 -6.14 -16.69
CA LEU A 8 -12.62 -7.54 -16.71
C LEU A 8 -14.12 -7.65 -16.92
N SER A 9 -14.54 -8.53 -17.83
CA SER A 9 -15.94 -8.94 -17.93
C SER A 9 -16.40 -9.49 -16.58
N HIS A 10 -17.45 -8.90 -16.02
CA HIS A 10 -17.92 -9.24 -14.68
C HIS A 10 -19.45 -9.31 -14.65
N THR A 11 -19.95 -10.01 -13.64
CA THR A 11 -21.39 -10.10 -13.35
C THR A 11 -21.73 -9.21 -12.15
N ALA A 12 -23.03 -8.95 -11.93
CA ALA A 12 -23.49 -8.30 -10.70
C ALA A 12 -23.03 -9.04 -9.43
N LYS A 13 -22.95 -10.38 -9.48
CA LYS A 13 -22.41 -11.20 -8.39
C LYS A 13 -20.93 -10.90 -8.14
N THR A 14 -20.12 -10.81 -9.18
CA THR A 14 -18.69 -10.47 -9.06
C THR A 14 -18.51 -9.10 -8.41
N GLN A 15 -19.29 -8.11 -8.86
CA GLN A 15 -19.26 -6.75 -8.31
C GLN A 15 -19.63 -6.71 -6.83
N ALA A 16 -20.72 -7.40 -6.44
CA ALA A 16 -21.15 -7.48 -5.05
C ALA A 16 -20.08 -8.12 -4.15
N ILE A 17 -19.43 -9.19 -4.60
CA ILE A 17 -18.33 -9.84 -3.88
C ILE A 17 -17.14 -8.88 -3.73
N THR A 18 -16.76 -8.16 -4.80
CA THR A 18 -15.67 -7.19 -4.75
C THR A 18 -15.93 -6.10 -3.71
N TYR A 19 -17.13 -5.54 -3.67
CA TYR A 19 -17.47 -4.50 -2.70
C TYR A 19 -17.55 -5.02 -1.27
N ALA A 20 -18.08 -6.24 -1.07
CA ALA A 20 -18.08 -6.86 0.25
C ALA A 20 -16.65 -7.09 0.77
N LEU A 21 -15.73 -7.56 -0.10
CA LEU A 21 -14.32 -7.74 0.28
C LEU A 21 -13.65 -6.40 0.60
N GLU A 22 -13.90 -5.35 -0.18
CA GLU A 22 -13.37 -4.01 0.11
C GLU A 22 -13.91 -3.47 1.44
N ALA A 23 -15.19 -3.67 1.74
CA ALA A 23 -15.77 -3.26 3.03
C ALA A 23 -15.09 -3.97 4.22
N VAL A 24 -14.86 -5.29 4.12
CA VAL A 24 -14.14 -6.05 5.16
C VAL A 24 -12.72 -5.52 5.37
N ILE A 25 -12.02 -5.14 4.30
CA ILE A 25 -10.69 -4.54 4.40
C ILE A 25 -10.77 -3.18 5.10
N GLU A 26 -11.71 -2.32 4.70
CA GLU A 26 -11.87 -1.00 5.33
C GLU A 26 -12.20 -1.10 6.82
N ASP A 27 -13.07 -2.01 7.22
CA ASP A 27 -13.41 -2.24 8.63
C ASP A 27 -12.19 -2.73 9.42
N ALA A 28 -11.42 -3.68 8.86
CA ALA A 28 -10.17 -4.12 9.49
C ALA A 28 -9.14 -2.98 9.64
N LEU A 29 -9.08 -2.05 8.67
CA LEU A 29 -8.23 -0.86 8.76
C LEU A 29 -8.72 0.13 9.83
N ARG A 30 -10.03 0.29 9.98
CA ARG A 30 -10.63 1.13 11.05
C ARG A 30 -10.31 0.57 12.43
N ASP A 31 -10.49 -0.74 12.60
CA ASP A 31 -10.21 -1.44 13.85
C ASP A 31 -8.73 -1.38 14.23
N ASP A 32 -7.84 -1.60 13.26
CA ASP A 32 -6.41 -1.64 13.55
C ASP A 32 -5.85 -0.21 13.71
N PHE A 33 -6.14 0.74 12.83
CA PHE A 33 -5.44 2.03 12.80
C PHE A 33 -6.13 3.19 13.51
N GLY A 34 -7.38 3.01 14.00
CA GLY A 34 -8.09 4.03 14.79
C GLY A 34 -8.12 5.39 14.10
N ALA A 35 -7.57 6.42 14.74
CA ALA A 35 -7.56 7.79 14.21
C ALA A 35 -6.81 7.98 12.87
N GLN A 36 -5.94 7.04 12.47
CA GLN A 36 -5.23 7.10 11.18
C GLN A 36 -5.95 6.36 10.05
N SER A 37 -7.02 5.63 10.35
CA SER A 37 -7.70 4.74 9.40
C SER A 37 -8.17 5.44 8.14
N GLU A 38 -8.85 6.59 8.25
CA GLU A 38 -9.38 7.32 7.10
C GLU A 38 -8.28 7.82 6.14
N ASN A 39 -7.12 8.21 6.68
CA ASN A 39 -5.96 8.55 5.85
C ASN A 39 -5.43 7.31 5.10
N ILE A 40 -5.32 6.17 5.80
CA ILE A 40 -4.85 4.91 5.21
C ILE A 40 -5.83 4.38 4.16
N ILE A 41 -7.13 4.43 4.42
CA ILE A 41 -8.18 4.07 3.46
C ILE A 41 -8.08 4.98 2.23
N GLY A 42 -7.92 6.29 2.42
CA GLY A 42 -7.73 7.22 1.31
C GLY A 42 -6.50 6.89 0.47
N LEU A 43 -5.36 6.54 1.09
CA LEU A 43 -4.15 6.12 0.37
C LEU A 43 -4.34 4.79 -0.37
N TRP A 44 -5.01 3.81 0.25
CA TRP A 44 -5.30 2.52 -0.36
C TRP A 44 -6.26 2.65 -1.57
N GLN A 45 -7.30 3.46 -1.45
CA GLN A 45 -8.25 3.69 -2.55
C GLN A 45 -7.63 4.44 -3.74
N ARG A 46 -6.52 5.16 -3.52
CA ARG A 46 -5.74 5.84 -4.57
C ARG A 46 -4.79 4.92 -5.34
N LEU A 47 -4.61 3.67 -4.92
CA LEU A 47 -3.82 2.71 -5.69
C LEU A 47 -4.49 2.48 -7.05
N ASP A 48 -3.74 2.70 -8.12
CA ASP A 48 -4.19 2.53 -9.49
C ASP A 48 -3.49 1.32 -10.14
N PRO A 49 -4.15 0.15 -10.23
CA PRO A 49 -3.58 -1.02 -10.88
C PRO A 49 -3.38 -0.84 -12.40
N ALA A 50 -3.93 0.21 -13.03
CA ALA A 50 -3.67 0.51 -14.43
C ALA A 50 -2.35 1.26 -14.65
N GLN A 51 -1.73 1.79 -13.59
CA GLN A 51 -0.40 2.40 -13.67
C GLN A 51 0.65 1.30 -13.90
N PRO A 52 1.43 1.34 -15.00
CA PRO A 52 2.32 0.24 -15.37
C PRO A 52 3.33 -0.16 -14.28
N ALA A 53 3.86 0.83 -13.57
CA ALA A 53 4.87 0.61 -12.54
C ALA A 53 4.31 0.02 -11.23
N VAL A 54 2.99 0.05 -10.99
CA VAL A 54 2.41 -0.35 -9.69
C VAL A 54 2.68 -1.82 -9.36
N ILE A 55 2.63 -2.70 -10.36
CA ILE A 55 2.93 -4.13 -10.17
C ILE A 55 4.41 -4.35 -9.83
N ASP A 56 5.32 -3.67 -10.52
CA ASP A 56 6.75 -3.75 -10.21
C ASP A 56 7.05 -3.18 -8.81
N MET A 57 6.38 -2.08 -8.46
CA MET A 57 6.46 -1.44 -7.14
C MET A 57 5.92 -2.34 -6.03
N MET A 58 4.91 -3.18 -6.30
CA MET A 58 4.37 -4.14 -5.33
C MET A 58 5.42 -5.15 -4.88
N ASN A 59 6.37 -5.53 -5.74
CA ASN A 59 7.41 -6.48 -5.36
C ASN A 59 8.27 -5.94 -4.21
N SER A 60 8.84 -4.74 -4.38
CA SER A 60 9.72 -4.15 -3.37
C SER A 60 8.97 -3.71 -2.11
N ARG A 61 7.77 -3.16 -2.26
CA ARG A 61 6.93 -2.71 -1.13
C ARG A 61 6.37 -3.88 -0.32
N GLY A 62 6.00 -4.98 -1.00
CA GLY A 62 5.56 -6.21 -0.37
C GLY A 62 6.67 -6.86 0.43
N GLY A 63 7.86 -7.01 -0.15
CA GLY A 63 9.05 -7.53 0.55
C GLY A 63 9.39 -6.73 1.81
N LEU A 64 9.39 -5.40 1.70
CA LEU A 64 9.63 -4.51 2.83
C LEU A 64 8.57 -4.67 3.93
N TYR A 65 7.28 -4.68 3.58
CA TYR A 65 6.18 -4.87 4.54
C TYR A 65 6.25 -6.22 5.25
N CYS A 66 6.61 -7.28 4.51
CA CYS A 66 6.83 -8.61 5.05
C CYS A 66 7.99 -8.60 6.06
N SER A 67 9.11 -7.94 5.75
CA SER A 67 10.25 -7.85 6.67
C SER A 67 9.99 -7.10 7.98
N TRP A 68 8.96 -6.25 8.01
CA TRP A 68 8.66 -5.43 9.18
C TRP A 68 8.11 -6.25 10.34
N THR A 69 8.46 -5.83 11.55
CA THR A 69 7.75 -6.24 12.76
C THR A 69 6.32 -5.66 12.77
N LYS A 70 5.44 -6.20 13.63
CA LYS A 70 4.09 -5.66 13.81
C LYS A 70 4.07 -4.16 14.15
N ALA A 71 5.01 -3.70 14.98
CA ALA A 71 5.12 -2.29 15.34
C ALA A 71 5.55 -1.41 14.17
N GLN A 72 6.52 -1.87 13.36
CA GLN A 72 6.95 -1.16 12.16
C GLN A 72 5.83 -1.08 11.12
N ARG A 73 5.06 -2.16 10.92
CA ARG A 73 3.87 -2.14 10.07
C ARG A 73 2.87 -1.08 10.53
N LYS A 74 2.56 -1.06 11.83
CA LYS A 74 1.64 -0.07 12.41
C LYS A 74 2.07 1.38 12.14
N ALA A 75 3.37 1.66 12.27
CA ALA A 75 3.91 3.01 12.12
C ALA A 75 4.16 3.42 10.67
N GLY A 76 4.55 2.47 9.81
CA GLY A 76 5.04 2.71 8.46
C GLY A 76 4.01 2.49 7.35
N PHE A 77 2.87 1.84 7.63
CA PHE A 77 1.94 1.43 6.57
C PHE A 77 1.39 2.59 5.73
N ALA A 78 1.07 3.72 6.34
CA ALA A 78 0.64 4.91 5.60
C ALA A 78 1.72 5.40 4.63
N GLN A 79 2.99 5.41 5.05
CA GLN A 79 4.08 5.85 4.18
C GLN A 79 4.37 4.85 3.07
N LEU A 80 4.25 3.54 3.36
CA LEU A 80 4.31 2.49 2.35
C LEU A 80 3.23 2.67 1.29
N LEU A 81 1.98 2.93 1.67
CA LEU A 81 0.91 3.21 0.71
C LEU A 81 1.17 4.51 -0.07
N SER A 82 1.64 5.57 0.61
CA SER A 82 1.97 6.84 -0.06
C SER A 82 3.09 6.69 -1.09
N SER A 83 3.96 5.69 -0.93
CA SER A 83 5.06 5.42 -1.84
C SER A 83 4.64 4.92 -3.22
N PHE A 84 3.36 4.59 -3.42
CA PHE A 84 2.80 4.30 -4.73
C PHE A 84 2.50 5.56 -5.55
N ASP A 85 2.52 6.76 -4.95
CA ASP A 85 2.33 8.00 -5.67
C ASP A 85 3.51 8.24 -6.66
N PRO A 86 3.26 8.51 -7.95
CA PRO A 86 4.31 8.75 -8.94
C PRO A 86 5.25 9.92 -8.59
N MET A 87 4.82 10.85 -7.74
CA MET A 87 5.62 11.98 -7.28
C MET A 87 6.38 11.69 -5.99
N TYR A 88 6.23 10.51 -5.39
CA TYR A 88 6.80 10.19 -4.07
C TYR A 88 8.31 10.49 -4.00
N ASP A 89 9.10 9.96 -4.94
CA ASP A 89 10.56 10.17 -4.96
C ASP A 89 10.95 11.63 -5.18
N ARG A 90 10.20 12.35 -6.02
CA ARG A 90 10.43 13.78 -6.29
C ARG A 90 10.16 14.63 -5.05
N LEU A 91 9.16 14.25 -4.26
CA LEU A 91 8.76 14.97 -3.05
C LEU A 91 9.52 14.49 -1.80
N PHE A 92 10.21 13.34 -1.86
CA PHE A 92 10.85 12.70 -0.71
C PHE A 92 11.74 13.66 0.08
N ALA A 93 12.67 14.35 -0.59
CA ALA A 93 13.61 15.26 0.08
C ALA A 93 12.90 16.45 0.75
N MET A 94 11.80 16.95 0.16
CA MET A 94 10.99 18.01 0.75
C MET A 94 10.21 17.50 1.96
N ARG A 95 9.55 16.35 1.85
CA ARG A 95 8.79 15.72 2.94
C ARG A 95 9.69 15.39 4.13
N LEU A 96 10.90 14.92 3.85
CA LEU A 96 11.93 14.66 4.87
C LEU A 96 12.35 15.96 5.58
N LYS A 97 12.58 17.05 4.84
CA LYS A 97 12.87 18.37 5.42
C LYS A 97 11.71 18.91 6.27
N ASN A 98 10.47 18.60 5.91
CA ASN A 98 9.27 18.97 6.66
C ASN A 98 9.07 18.12 7.92
N GLY A 99 9.95 17.15 8.19
CA GLY A 99 9.90 16.31 9.38
C GLY A 99 8.87 15.18 9.32
N GLU A 100 8.42 14.81 8.12
CA GLU A 100 7.57 13.63 7.98
C GLU A 100 8.31 12.36 8.42
N LYS A 101 7.64 11.54 9.22
CA LYS A 101 8.21 10.34 9.83
C LYS A 101 7.93 9.11 8.98
N ASN A 102 8.78 8.11 9.13
CA ASN A 102 8.66 6.79 8.50
C ASN A 102 8.66 6.83 6.97
N LEU A 103 9.19 7.90 6.36
CA LEU A 103 9.44 7.94 4.92
C LEU A 103 10.42 6.84 4.55
N ILE A 104 10.09 6.09 3.50
CA ILE A 104 10.90 5.00 2.96
C ILE A 104 11.68 5.54 1.77
N SER A 105 13.00 5.39 1.79
CA SER A 105 13.89 5.85 0.72
C SER A 105 13.88 4.92 -0.49
N ALA A 106 14.25 5.44 -1.67
CA ALA A 106 14.45 4.61 -2.86
C ALA A 106 15.49 3.49 -2.63
N THR A 107 16.51 3.76 -1.82
CA THR A 107 17.52 2.77 -1.43
C THR A 107 16.94 1.63 -0.61
N GLU A 108 15.95 1.88 0.25
CA GLU A 108 15.26 0.82 1.00
C GLU A 108 14.36 -0.04 0.10
N PHE A 109 13.81 0.52 -0.97
CA PHE A 109 13.07 -0.30 -1.96
C PHE A 109 14.02 -1.12 -2.85
N ALA A 110 15.17 -0.55 -3.20
CA ALA A 110 16.16 -1.21 -4.06
C ALA A 110 16.73 -2.51 -3.45
N THR A 111 16.76 -2.64 -2.12
CA THR A 111 17.20 -3.89 -1.46
C THR A 111 16.27 -5.07 -1.72
N TRP A 112 15.05 -4.81 -2.19
CA TRP A 112 14.04 -5.81 -2.51
C TRP A 112 13.91 -6.12 -4.00
N GLU A 113 14.71 -5.46 -4.86
CA GLU A 113 14.78 -5.82 -6.27
C GLU A 113 15.35 -7.22 -6.42
N ASN A 114 14.53 -8.16 -6.91
CA ASN A 114 14.85 -9.58 -7.08
C ASN A 114 15.08 -10.37 -5.77
N ALA A 115 14.72 -9.81 -4.62
CA ALA A 115 14.78 -10.54 -3.35
C ALA A 115 13.52 -11.40 -3.14
N GLU A 116 13.68 -12.57 -2.54
CA GLU A 116 12.55 -13.38 -2.08
C GLU A 116 11.92 -12.73 -0.84
N TRP A 117 10.58 -12.75 -0.77
CA TRP A 117 9.87 -12.17 0.37
C TRP A 117 10.07 -13.07 1.60
N PRO A 118 10.43 -12.50 2.77
CA PRO A 118 10.54 -13.30 3.97
C PRO A 118 9.15 -13.81 4.35
N ASP A 119 9.05 -15.09 4.75
CA ASP A 119 7.87 -15.55 5.49
C ASP A 119 7.82 -14.77 6.78
N PRO A 120 6.79 -13.95 7.02
CA PRO A 120 6.87 -13.01 8.09
C PRO A 120 6.28 -13.59 9.39
N ARG A 121 5.86 -14.88 9.36
CA ARG A 121 5.57 -15.76 10.50
C ARG A 121 4.53 -15.20 11.49
N TRP A 122 3.48 -14.57 10.97
CA TRP A 122 2.36 -14.02 11.76
C TRP A 122 1.26 -15.04 11.99
#